data_AF-A0A401SG03-F1
#
_entry.id   AF-A0A401SG03-F1
#
_cell.length_a   1.000
_cell.length_b   1.000
_cell.length_c   1.000
_cell.angle_alpha   90.00
_cell.angle_beta   90.00
_cell.angle_gamma   90.00
#
_symmetry.space_group_name_H-M   'P 1'
#
loop_
_entity.id
_entity.type
_entity.pdbx_description
1 polymer ?
#
loop_
_entity_poly.entity_id
_entity_poly.type
_entity_poly.pdbx_seq_one_letter_code
_entity_poly.pdbx_strand_id
1 'polypeptide(L)'
;MRFQLVALVLMAVCFYLSTAQVNWIEDCCLKYAKVKHHHAIQKNAISYREQTTGGSCNLHAIVLNLKRATICVNPNDSWVKNTIAMIKNKKHRRRCRGLAKPCKNLKH
;
A
#
# COMPACT_ATOMS: atom_id res chain seq x y z
N MET A 1 46.69 -11.34 5.76
CA MET A 1 46.09 -10.24 6.55
C MET A 1 45.34 -9.21 5.70
N ARG A 2 45.94 -8.55 4.70
CA ARG A 2 45.25 -7.50 3.91
C ARG A 2 44.08 -8.03 3.05
N PHE A 3 44.26 -9.17 2.37
CA PHE A 3 43.19 -9.81 1.58
C PHE A 3 42.01 -10.28 2.41
N GLN A 4 42.25 -10.72 3.65
CA GLN A 4 41.20 -11.18 4.56
C GLN A 4 40.32 -10.02 5.03
N LEU A 5 40.92 -8.84 5.27
CA LEU A 5 40.18 -7.63 5.59
C LEU A 5 39.32 -7.16 4.40
N VAL A 6 39.86 -7.21 3.18
CA VAL A 6 39.11 -6.87 1.96
C VAL A 6 37.92 -7.83 1.76
N ALA A 7 38.12 -9.13 1.94
CA ALA A 7 37.05 -10.12 1.83
C ALA A 7 35.95 -9.90 2.88
N LEU A 8 36.32 -9.58 4.13
CA LEU A 8 35.38 -9.29 5.22
C LEU A 8 34.54 -8.03 4.93
N VAL A 9 35.18 -6.96 4.43
CA VAL A 9 34.48 -5.72 4.06
C VAL A 9 33.51 -5.96 2.90
N LEU A 10 33.92 -6.74 1.89
CA LEU A 10 33.04 -7.09 0.76
C LEU A 10 31.82 -7.91 1.23
N MET A 11 32.01 -8.91 2.11
CA MET A 11 30.89 -9.67 2.66
C MET A 11 29.95 -8.81 3.49
N ALA A 12 30.48 -7.90 4.31
CA ALA A 12 29.66 -6.96 5.08
C ALA A 12 28.83 -6.07 4.15
N VAL A 13 29.42 -5.49 3.11
CA VAL A 13 28.71 -4.65 2.13
C VAL A 13 27.62 -5.45 1.40
N CYS A 14 27.90 -6.68 0.98
CA CYS A 14 26.91 -7.56 0.37
C CYS A 14 25.74 -7.88 1.32
N PHE A 15 26.04 -8.12 2.60
CA PHE A 15 25.02 -8.34 3.63
C PHE A 15 24.17 -7.08 3.84
N TYR A 16 24.79 -5.90 3.96
CA TYR A 16 24.06 -4.63 4.06
C TYR A 16 23.16 -4.36 2.83
N LEU A 17 23.64 -4.62 1.61
CA LEU A 17 22.82 -4.51 0.40
C LEU A 17 21.65 -5.49 0.39
N SER A 18 21.83 -6.69 0.94
CA SER A 18 20.77 -7.70 1.03
C SER A 18 19.66 -7.28 2.02
N THR A 19 20.04 -6.57 3.10
CA THR A 19 19.08 -6.04 4.09
C THR A 19 18.32 -4.79 3.63
N ALA A 20 18.78 -4.09 2.58
CA ALA A 20 18.09 -2.92 2.04
C ALA A 20 16.80 -3.28 1.26
N GLN A 21 16.53 -4.57 1.03
CA GLN A 21 15.37 -5.06 0.29
C GLN A 21 14.24 -5.62 1.19
N VAL A 22 14.28 -5.43 2.51
CA VAL A 22 13.24 -5.92 3.45
C VAL A 22 11.99 -5.01 3.49
N ASN A 23 11.71 -4.29 2.40
CA ASN A 23 10.50 -3.46 2.26
C ASN A 23 9.54 -3.94 1.17
N TRP A 24 9.81 -5.11 0.57
CA TRP A 24 9.04 -5.68 -0.55
C TRP A 24 8.88 -7.20 -0.48
N ILE A 25 8.92 -7.79 0.72
CA ILE A 25 8.22 -9.07 0.88
C ILE A 25 6.78 -8.74 0.54
N GLU A 26 6.23 -9.42 -0.45
CA GLU A 26 4.80 -9.39 -0.75
C GLU A 26 4.06 -9.87 0.49
N ASP A 27 3.83 -8.96 1.44
CA ASP A 27 3.09 -9.22 2.69
C ASP A 27 1.64 -9.45 2.30
N CYS A 28 1.35 -10.70 1.90
CA CYS A 28 -0.01 -11.17 1.76
C CYS A 28 -0.74 -10.84 3.07
N CYS A 29 -1.88 -10.17 2.98
CA CYS A 29 -2.80 -10.10 4.09
C CYS A 29 -3.20 -11.53 4.48
N LEU A 30 -2.82 -11.95 5.70
CA LEU A 30 -3.27 -13.22 6.27
C LEU A 30 -4.52 -13.04 7.14
N LYS A 31 -4.82 -11.80 7.55
CA LYS A 31 -5.94 -11.49 8.43
C LYS A 31 -6.45 -10.07 8.21
N TYR A 32 -7.76 -9.88 8.42
CA TYR A 32 -8.37 -8.56 8.46
C TYR A 32 -8.11 -7.86 9.80
N ALA A 33 -7.81 -6.56 9.74
CA ALA A 33 -7.68 -5.72 10.91
C ALA A 33 -9.03 -5.57 11.63
N LYS A 34 -9.03 -5.77 12.95
CA LYS A 34 -10.20 -5.46 13.79
C LYS A 34 -10.27 -3.96 13.99
N VAL A 35 -11.06 -3.28 13.18
CA VAL A 35 -11.24 -1.83 13.27
C VAL A 35 -12.50 -1.53 14.08
N LYS A 36 -12.37 -0.72 15.14
CA LYS A 36 -13.51 -0.21 15.93
C LYS A 36 -13.95 1.18 15.47
N HIS A 37 -13.03 2.00 14.96
CA HIS A 37 -13.27 3.39 14.56
C HIS A 37 -12.92 3.65 13.10
N HIS A 38 -13.76 3.16 12.19
CA HIS A 38 -13.53 3.23 10.74
C HIS A 38 -13.51 4.66 10.19
N HIS A 39 -14.21 5.61 10.81
CA HIS A 39 -14.26 7.00 10.37
C HIS A 39 -12.89 7.69 10.35
N ALA A 40 -12.05 7.42 11.36
CA ALA A 40 -10.70 7.98 11.42
C ALA A 40 -9.82 7.43 10.28
N ILE A 41 -9.99 6.15 9.97
CA ILE A 41 -9.29 5.46 8.88
C ILE A 41 -9.72 6.03 7.53
N GLN A 42 -11.02 6.17 7.29
CA GLN A 42 -11.58 6.75 6.07
C GLN A 42 -11.01 8.13 5.75
N LYS A 43 -10.90 9.00 6.77
CA LYS A 43 -10.35 10.36 6.61
C LYS A 43 -8.86 10.36 6.29
N ASN A 44 -8.11 9.43 6.88
CA ASN A 44 -6.64 9.39 6.82
C ASN A 44 -6.06 8.44 5.76
N ALA A 45 -6.90 7.64 5.10
CA ALA A 45 -6.46 6.75 4.03
C ALA A 45 -5.93 7.57 2.84
N ILE A 46 -4.72 7.22 2.40
CA ILE A 46 -3.98 7.92 1.33
C ILE A 46 -4.18 7.20 0.00
N SER A 47 -3.97 5.89 0.01
CA SER A 47 -4.09 5.02 -1.15
C SER A 47 -4.58 3.65 -0.72
N TYR A 48 -4.98 2.85 -1.70
CA TYR A 48 -5.37 1.47 -1.49
C TYR A 48 -4.71 0.59 -2.56
N ARG A 49 -4.44 -0.67 -2.21
CA ARG A 49 -4.07 -1.75 -3.14
C ARG A 49 -5.09 -2.87 -2.96
N GLU A 50 -5.51 -3.46 -4.06
CA GLU A 50 -6.35 -4.65 -4.05
C GLU A 50 -5.47 -5.89 -4.09
N GLN A 51 -5.68 -6.79 -3.13
CA GLN A 51 -5.05 -8.10 -3.09
C GLN A 51 -6.04 -9.13 -3.60
N THR A 52 -5.83 -9.59 -4.83
CA THR A 52 -6.56 -10.70 -5.43
C THR A 52 -6.06 -12.03 -4.87
N THR A 53 -6.94 -13.01 -4.76
CA THR A 53 -6.54 -14.38 -4.41
C THR A 53 -5.80 -15.01 -5.58
N GLY A 54 -4.51 -15.30 -5.43
CA GLY A 54 -3.68 -15.90 -6.47
C GLY A 54 -2.31 -16.31 -5.94
N GLY A 55 -1.79 -17.44 -6.45
CA GLY A 55 -0.50 -17.99 -6.02
C GLY A 55 -0.48 -18.32 -4.52
N SER A 56 0.38 -17.63 -3.75
CA SER A 56 0.60 -17.81 -2.31
C SER A 56 -0.42 -17.06 -1.41
N CYS A 57 -1.11 -16.04 -1.95
CA CYS A 57 -2.08 -15.26 -1.17
C CYS A 57 -3.50 -15.87 -1.31
N ASN A 58 -3.98 -16.55 -0.26
CA ASN A 58 -5.31 -17.17 -0.24
C ASN A 58 -6.44 -16.26 0.28
N LEU A 59 -6.12 -15.03 0.72
CA LEU A 59 -7.11 -14.08 1.26
C LEU A 59 -7.33 -12.92 0.30
N HIS A 60 -8.58 -12.70 -0.11
CA HIS A 60 -8.96 -11.50 -0.84
C HIS A 60 -9.08 -10.33 0.14
N ALA A 61 -8.24 -9.31 -0.01
CA ALA A 61 -8.16 -8.19 0.93
C ALA A 61 -7.93 -6.86 0.20
N ILE A 62 -8.36 -5.78 0.83
CA ILE A 62 -7.92 -4.44 0.45
C ILE A 62 -6.87 -3.99 1.44
N VAL A 63 -5.71 -3.61 0.93
CA VAL A 63 -4.62 -3.02 1.70
C VAL A 63 -4.80 -1.51 1.65
N LEU A 64 -5.15 -0.89 2.79
CA LEU A 64 -5.24 0.55 2.92
C LEU A 64 -3.92 1.10 3.45
N ASN A 65 -3.35 2.07 2.75
CA ASN A 65 -2.17 2.80 3.19
C ASN A 65 -2.60 4.09 3.89
N LEU A 66 -2.26 4.21 5.17
CA LEU A 66 -2.40 5.41 5.97
C LEU A 66 -1.02 6.08 6.12
N LYS A 67 -0.98 7.30 6.65
CA LYS A 67 0.27 8.06 6.86
C LYS A 67 1.31 7.33 7.71
N ARG A 68 0.88 6.50 8.65
CA ARG A 68 1.74 5.86 9.67
C ARG A 68 1.60 4.34 9.73
N ALA A 69 0.69 3.77 8.95
CA ALA A 69 0.36 2.35 9.05
C ALA A 69 -0.27 1.86 7.76
N THR A 70 -0.13 0.56 7.52
CA THR A 70 -0.84 -0.15 6.46
C THR A 70 -1.73 -1.20 7.10
N ILE A 71 -2.98 -1.30 6.65
CA ILE A 71 -3.96 -2.23 7.22
C ILE A 71 -4.65 -3.05 6.14
N CYS A 72 -4.89 -4.32 6.45
CA CYS A 72 -5.67 -5.24 5.63
C CYS A 72 -7.14 -5.20 6.06
N VAL A 73 -8.06 -4.99 5.12
CA VAL A 73 -9.50 -4.88 5.41
C VAL A 73 -10.32 -5.71 4.44
N ASN A 74 -11.53 -6.08 4.87
CA ASN A 74 -12.41 -6.92 4.07
C ASN A 74 -13.04 -6.11 2.93
N PRO A 75 -12.90 -6.54 1.65
CA PRO A 75 -13.50 -5.84 0.50
C PRO A 75 -15.03 -5.78 0.56
N ASN A 76 -15.67 -6.70 1.29
CA ASN A 76 -17.12 -6.77 1.41
C ASN A 76 -17.70 -5.70 2.35
N ASP A 77 -16.88 -5.10 3.21
CA ASP A 77 -17.32 -4.08 4.15
C ASP A 77 -17.76 -2.79 3.43
N SER A 78 -18.94 -2.27 3.79
CA SER A 78 -19.50 -1.05 3.20
C SER A 78 -18.60 0.18 3.40
N TRP A 79 -18.00 0.31 4.59
CA TRP A 79 -17.09 1.42 4.90
C TRP A 79 -15.80 1.37 4.07
N VAL A 80 -15.33 0.19 3.66
CA VAL A 80 -14.15 0.01 2.79
C VAL A 80 -14.47 0.49 1.38
N LYS A 81 -15.62 0.09 0.84
CA LYS A 81 -16.11 0.57 -0.48
C LYS A 81 -16.22 2.09 -0.51
N ASN A 82 -16.76 2.69 0.55
CA ASN A 82 -16.82 4.15 0.71
C ASN A 82 -15.42 4.79 0.75
N THR A 83 -14.46 4.17 1.46
CA THR A 83 -13.06 4.64 1.51
C THR A 83 -12.44 4.65 0.12
N ILE A 84 -12.59 3.57 -0.63
CA ILE A 84 -12.07 3.44 -2.01
C ILE A 84 -12.67 4.52 -2.90
N ALA A 85 -14.00 4.72 -2.85
CA ALA A 85 -14.66 5.77 -3.61
C ALA A 85 -14.13 7.18 -3.26
N MET A 86 -13.91 7.48 -1.98
CA MET A 86 -13.30 8.75 -1.56
C MET A 86 -11.88 8.93 -2.11
N ILE A 87 -11.06 7.88 -2.09
CA ILE A 87 -9.69 7.93 -2.65
C ILE A 87 -9.73 8.15 -4.15
N LYS A 88 -10.58 7.42 -4.89
CA LYS A 88 -10.78 7.60 -6.34
C LYS A 88 -11.21 9.02 -6.66
N ASN A 89 -12.18 9.56 -5.92
CA ASN A 89 -12.65 10.94 -6.09
C ASN A 89 -11.56 11.98 -5.79
N LYS A 90 -10.75 11.79 -4.74
CA LYS A 90 -9.59 12.66 -4.46
C LYS A 90 -8.58 12.63 -5.61
N LYS A 91 -8.26 11.44 -6.13
CA LYS A 91 -7.34 11.26 -7.26
C LYS A 91 -7.87 11.93 -8.53
N HIS A 92 -9.17 11.77 -8.81
CA HIS A 92 -9.86 12.44 -9.91
C HIS A 92 -9.79 13.96 -9.79
N ARG A 93 -10.18 14.52 -8.64
CA ARG A 93 -10.10 15.96 -8.39
C ARG A 93 -8.68 16.50 -8.52
N ARG A 94 -7.66 15.76 -8.05
CA ARG A 94 -6.25 16.13 -8.22
C ARG A 94 -5.86 16.15 -9.69
N ARG A 95 -6.24 15.13 -10.46
CA ARG A 95 -6.02 15.10 -11.92
C ARG A 95 -6.68 16.29 -12.60
N CYS A 96 -7.86 16.70 -12.13
CA CYS A 96 -8.59 17.88 -12.61
C CYS A 96 -8.00 19.24 -12.18
N ARG A 97 -7.09 19.31 -11.20
CA ARG A 97 -6.46 20.58 -10.83
C ARG A 97 -5.52 21.01 -11.95
N GLY A 98 -5.85 22.11 -12.61
CA GLY A 98 -5.07 22.66 -13.72
C GLY A 98 -5.61 22.33 -15.12
N LEU A 99 -6.70 21.56 -15.23
CA LEU A 99 -7.40 21.40 -16.50
C LEU A 99 -8.28 22.62 -16.76
N ALA A 100 -8.12 23.23 -17.94
CA ALA A 100 -8.98 24.31 -18.41
C ALA A 100 -10.43 23.85 -18.72
N LYS A 101 -10.69 22.54 -18.77
CA LYS A 101 -11.98 21.95 -19.12
C LYS A 101 -12.73 21.40 -17.89
N PRO A 102 -14.08 21.36 -17.91
CA PRO A 102 -14.87 20.84 -16.82
C PRO A 102 -14.54 19.36 -16.52
N CYS A 103 -14.30 19.05 -15.25
CA CYS A 103 -13.93 17.72 -14.73
C CYS A 103 -14.98 16.61 -15.02
N LYS A 104 -16.19 16.98 -15.46
CA LYS A 104 -17.27 16.08 -15.89
C LYS A 104 -16.96 15.30 -17.18
N ASN A 105 -15.95 15.74 -17.96
CA ASN A 105 -15.61 15.16 -19.27
C ASN A 105 -14.43 14.16 -19.23
N LEU A 106 -13.79 13.93 -18.08
CA LEU A 106 -12.76 12.89 -17.97
C LEU A 106 -13.46 11.53 -17.83
N LYS A 107 -13.43 10.72 -18.89
CA LYS A 107 -13.85 9.31 -18.82
C LYS A 107 -12.91 8.54 -17.87
N HIS A 108 -13.52 7.64 -17.09
CA HIS A 108 -12.88 6.77 -16.11
C HIS A 108 -12.03 5.69 -16.76
#